data_AF-A0A7Y3WSF6-F1
#
_entry.id   AF-A0A7Y3WSF6-F1
#
_cell.length_a   1.000
_cell.length_b   1.000
_cell.length_c   1.000
_cell.angle_alpha   90.00
_cell.angle_beta   90.00
_cell.angle_gamma   90.00
#
_symmetry.space_group_name_H-M   'P 1'
#
loop_
_entity.id
_entity.type
_entity.pdbx_description
1 polymer ?
#
loop_
_entity_poly.entity_id
_entity_poly.type
_entity_poly.pdbx_seq_one_letter_code
_entity_poly.pdbx_strand_id
1 'polypeptide(L)'
;MGIDNQVSIGVESIEKIIKELNEINIFSSEPHLKIKIEELQNFVSSLINLESKSSVEDVIFEKMVEVKNSSPDLHLKLYMLYRNLVCGRISKEDANISFESLINLFPPDVMVY
;
A
#
# COMPACT_ATOMS: atom_id res chain seq x y z
N MET A 1 -16.52 27.10 -10.59
CA MET A 1 -16.35 25.73 -11.13
C MET A 1 -14.86 25.57 -11.41
N GLY A 2 -14.12 24.89 -10.52
CA GLY A 2 -12.75 24.47 -10.82
C GLY A 2 -12.83 23.27 -11.74
N ILE A 3 -12.19 23.34 -12.90
CA ILE A 3 -12.07 22.19 -13.79
C ILE A 3 -10.93 21.36 -13.19
N ASP A 4 -11.26 20.27 -12.51
CA ASP A 4 -10.26 19.27 -12.14
C ASP A 4 -9.76 18.60 -13.42
N ASN A 5 -8.64 19.10 -13.95
CA ASN A 5 -7.92 18.41 -15.02
C ASN A 5 -7.28 17.16 -14.40
N GLN A 6 -7.97 16.03 -14.49
CA GLN A 6 -7.38 14.74 -14.15
C GLN A 6 -6.30 14.40 -15.18
N VAL A 7 -5.05 14.32 -14.71
CA VAL A 7 -3.90 13.84 -15.48
C VAL A 7 -3.44 12.54 -14.83
N SER A 8 -3.59 11.43 -15.54
CA SER A 8 -3.05 10.13 -15.10
C SER A 8 -1.58 10.03 -15.50
N ILE A 9 -0.71 9.83 -14.52
CA ILE A 9 0.73 9.60 -14.72
C ILE A 9 1.01 8.14 -14.34
N GLY A 10 1.68 7.39 -15.22
CA GLY A 10 2.05 6.01 -14.91
C GLY A 10 3.13 5.94 -13.84
N VAL A 11 3.04 4.95 -12.94
CA VAL A 11 3.99 4.73 -11.83
C VAL A 11 5.44 4.68 -12.31
N GLU A 12 5.71 4.01 -13.43
CA GLU A 12 7.05 3.94 -14.06
C GLU A 12 7.64 5.33 -14.38
N SER A 13 6.79 6.30 -14.72
CA SER A 13 7.23 7.68 -14.98
C SER A 13 7.68 8.36 -13.68
N ILE A 14 7.00 8.08 -12.57
CA ILE A 14 7.33 8.64 -11.26
C ILE A 14 8.60 7.98 -10.70
N GLU A 15 8.74 6.66 -10.83
CA GLU A 15 9.98 5.94 -10.47
C GLU A 15 11.19 6.47 -11.26
N LYS A 16 11.01 6.74 -12.56
CA LYS A 16 12.05 7.38 -13.37
C LYS A 16 12.42 8.76 -12.83
N ILE A 17 11.45 9.60 -12.46
CA ILE A 17 11.72 10.92 -11.87
C ILE A 17 12.54 10.79 -10.58
N ILE A 18 12.17 9.86 -9.68
CA ILE A 18 12.90 9.63 -8.42
C ILE A 18 14.35 9.20 -8.69
N LYS A 19 14.55 8.29 -9.66
CA LYS A 19 15.87 7.82 -10.05
C LYS A 19 16.76 8.96 -10.57
N GLU A 20 16.25 9.77 -11.49
CA GLU A 20 16.98 10.92 -12.05
C GLU A 20 17.30 11.95 -10.96
N LEU A 21 16.37 12.22 -10.03
CA LEU A 21 16.64 13.08 -8.87
C LEU A 21 17.77 12.53 -7.99
N ASN A 22 17.82 11.21 -7.80
CA ASN A 22 18.88 10.58 -7.03
C ASN A 22 20.25 10.71 -7.72
N GLU A 23 20.28 10.54 -9.05
CA GLU A 23 21.49 10.77 -9.84
C GLU A 23 21.98 12.22 -9.68
N ILE A 24 21.09 13.21 -9.80
CA ILE A 24 21.44 14.62 -9.57
C ILE A 24 21.96 14.85 -8.15
N ASN A 25 21.38 14.19 -7.13
CA ASN A 25 21.84 14.30 -5.74
C ASN A 25 23.28 13.80 -5.56
N ILE A 26 23.63 12.71 -6.24
CA ILE A 26 24.98 12.12 -6.22
C ILE A 26 26.00 13.07 -6.88
N PHE A 27 25.65 13.68 -8.02
CA PHE A 27 26.52 14.61 -8.74
C PHE A 27 26.62 16.00 -8.10
N SER A 28 25.68 16.34 -7.22
CA SER A 28 25.71 17.61 -6.50
C SER A 28 26.75 17.60 -5.38
N SER A 29 27.59 18.63 -5.34
CA SER A 29 28.50 18.91 -4.22
C SER A 29 27.95 19.97 -3.26
N GLU A 30 26.88 20.67 -3.64
CA GLU A 30 26.36 21.81 -2.91
C GLU A 30 25.28 21.39 -1.91
N PRO A 31 25.48 21.60 -0.59
CA PRO A 31 24.55 21.12 0.45
C PRO A 31 23.12 21.63 0.28
N HIS A 32 22.95 22.90 -0.09
CA HIS A 32 21.63 23.50 -0.31
C HIS A 32 20.88 22.84 -1.47
N LEU A 33 21.60 22.40 -2.50
CA LEU A 33 21.02 21.73 -3.65
C LEU A 33 20.58 20.31 -3.28
N LYS A 34 21.34 19.61 -2.43
CA LYS A 34 20.96 18.29 -1.90
C LYS A 34 19.66 18.32 -1.09
N ILE A 35 19.53 19.30 -0.18
CA ILE A 35 18.30 19.47 0.62
C ILE A 35 17.09 19.67 -0.28
N LYS A 36 17.19 20.54 -1.30
CA LYS A 36 16.10 20.75 -2.26
C LYS A 36 15.74 19.49 -3.06
N ILE A 37 16.74 18.68 -3.39
CA ILE A 37 16.51 17.42 -4.09
C ILE A 37 15.81 16.41 -3.17
N GLU A 38 16.21 16.30 -1.91
CA GLU A 38 15.54 15.45 -0.92
C GLU A 38 14.09 15.87 -0.69
N GLU A 39 13.82 17.17 -0.55
CA GLU A 39 12.46 17.70 -0.45
C GLU A 39 11.60 17.31 -1.67
N LEU A 40 12.17 17.42 -2.87
CA LEU A 40 11.49 17.07 -4.11
C LEU A 40 11.27 15.56 -4.24
N GLN A 41 12.25 14.73 -3.86
CA GLN A 41 12.11 13.28 -3.80
C GLN A 41 11.00 12.87 -2.84
N ASN A 42 10.93 13.49 -1.66
CA ASN A 42 9.88 13.23 -0.68
C ASN A 42 8.49 13.61 -1.22
N PHE A 43 8.37 14.76 -1.88
CA PHE A 43 7.14 15.18 -2.52
C PHE A 43 6.70 14.18 -3.60
N VAL A 44 7.59 13.83 -4.53
CA VAL A 44 7.29 12.90 -5.63
C VAL A 44 6.95 11.50 -5.10
N SER A 45 7.67 11.02 -4.09
CA SER A 45 7.37 9.75 -3.43
C SER A 45 6.01 9.77 -2.72
N SER A 46 5.59 10.92 -2.19
CA SER A 46 4.27 11.06 -1.58
C SER A 46 3.13 10.93 -2.61
N LEU A 47 3.39 11.24 -3.88
CA LEU A 47 2.43 11.03 -4.97
C LEU A 47 2.24 9.54 -5.27
N ILE A 48 3.30 8.73 -5.16
CA ILE A 48 3.22 7.26 -5.26
C ILE A 48 2.55 6.69 -4.01
N ASN A 49 2.90 7.19 -2.82
CA ASN A 49 2.34 6.73 -1.55
C ASN A 49 0.86 7.05 -1.35
N LEU A 50 0.28 7.91 -2.18
CA LEU A 50 -1.17 8.11 -2.29
C LEU A 50 -1.87 6.93 -2.99
N GLU A 51 -1.18 6.22 -3.89
CA GLU A 51 -1.64 4.95 -4.48
C GLU A 51 -1.12 3.72 -3.72
N SER A 52 0.01 3.82 -3.00
CA SER A 52 0.63 2.69 -2.29
C SER A 52 0.31 2.60 -0.80
N LYS A 53 -0.66 3.35 -0.28
CA LYS A 53 -1.40 2.88 0.89
C LYS A 53 -2.15 1.64 0.43
N SER A 54 -1.52 0.46 0.60
CA SER A 54 -2.17 -0.84 0.40
C SER A 54 -3.58 -0.72 0.94
N SER A 55 -4.54 -0.78 0.02
CA SER A 55 -5.92 -0.53 0.38
C SER A 55 -6.35 -1.62 1.36
N VAL A 56 -7.38 -1.37 2.17
CA VAL A 56 -7.88 -2.42 3.08
C VAL A 56 -8.24 -3.67 2.27
N GLU A 57 -8.70 -3.48 1.04
CA GLU A 57 -8.92 -4.52 0.04
C GLU A 57 -7.65 -5.32 -0.28
N ASP A 58 -6.53 -4.65 -0.56
CA ASP A 58 -5.25 -5.29 -0.91
C ASP A 58 -4.67 -6.08 0.27
N VAL A 59 -4.67 -5.49 1.48
CA VAL A 59 -4.18 -6.15 2.70
C VAL A 59 -4.94 -7.45 2.97
N ILE A 60 -6.28 -7.41 2.87
CA ILE A 60 -7.12 -8.59 3.07
C ILE A 60 -6.84 -9.64 1.99
N PHE A 61 -6.69 -9.21 0.73
CA PHE A 61 -6.43 -10.11 -0.40
C PHE A 61 -5.08 -10.81 -0.27
N GLU A 62 -4.00 -10.07 0.01
CA GLU A 62 -2.66 -10.62 0.19
C GLU A 62 -2.65 -11.67 1.30
N LYS A 63 -3.25 -11.35 2.45
CA LYS A 63 -3.32 -12.28 3.58
C LYS A 63 -4.17 -13.50 3.27
N MET A 64 -5.29 -13.34 2.54
CA MET A 64 -6.12 -14.45 2.06
C MET A 64 -5.32 -15.42 1.19
N VAL A 65 -4.47 -14.92 0.29
CA VAL A 65 -3.62 -15.75 -0.57
C VAL A 65 -2.53 -16.44 0.25
N GLU A 66 -1.89 -15.72 1.16
CA GLU A 66 -0.82 -16.24 2.04
C GLU A 66 -1.28 -17.48 2.81
N VAL A 67 -2.49 -17.43 3.41
CA VAL A 67 -2.98 -18.48 4.30
C VAL A 67 -3.74 -19.60 3.58
N LYS A 68 -3.87 -19.53 2.25
CA LYS A 68 -4.69 -20.45 1.43
C LYS A 68 -4.42 -21.93 1.71
N ASN A 69 -3.15 -22.29 1.88
CA ASN A 69 -2.73 -23.68 2.06
C ASN A 69 -2.41 -24.03 3.53
N SER A 70 -2.17 -23.04 4.39
CA SER A 70 -1.79 -23.23 5.79
C SER A 70 -2.97 -23.15 6.76
N SER A 71 -3.99 -22.36 6.42
CA SER A 71 -5.20 -22.21 7.23
C SER A 71 -6.43 -22.03 6.32
N PRO A 72 -7.03 -23.14 5.83
CA PRO A 72 -8.21 -23.11 4.97
C PRO A 72 -9.41 -22.36 5.59
N ASP A 73 -9.55 -22.44 6.92
CA ASP A 73 -10.63 -21.75 7.65
C ASP A 73 -10.43 -20.24 7.66
N LEU A 74 -9.21 -19.76 7.92
CA LEU A 74 -8.88 -18.34 7.85
C LEU A 74 -8.98 -17.83 6.41
N HIS A 75 -8.52 -18.63 5.43
CA HIS A 75 -8.64 -18.32 4.01
C HIS A 75 -10.10 -18.05 3.61
N LEU A 76 -11.03 -18.95 3.97
CA LEU A 76 -12.45 -18.79 3.67
C LEU A 76 -13.03 -17.52 4.31
N LYS A 77 -12.68 -17.24 5.57
CA LYS A 77 -13.15 -16.04 6.28
C LYS A 77 -12.63 -14.75 5.64
N LEU A 78 -11.35 -14.69 5.29
CA LEU A 78 -10.76 -13.55 4.58
C LEU A 78 -11.35 -13.40 3.17
N TYR A 79 -11.64 -14.49 2.47
CA TYR A 79 -12.35 -14.46 1.18
C TYR A 79 -13.74 -13.83 1.31
N MET A 80 -14.52 -14.24 2.31
CA MET A 80 -15.85 -13.66 2.55
C MET A 80 -15.76 -12.18 2.92
N LEU A 81 -14.79 -11.81 3.75
CA LEU A 81 -14.54 -10.42 4.14
C LEU A 81 -14.19 -9.56 2.93
N TYR A 82 -13.23 -10.00 2.12
CA TYR A 82 -12.81 -9.34 0.89
C TYR A 82 -13.99 -9.14 -0.07
N ARG A 83 -14.78 -10.20 -0.30
CA ARG A 83 -15.94 -10.13 -1.20
C ARG A 83 -16.98 -9.13 -0.70
N ASN A 84 -17.25 -9.10 0.61
CA ASN A 84 -18.21 -8.16 1.18
C ASN A 84 -17.72 -6.71 1.07
N LEU A 85 -16.42 -6.46 1.26
CA LEU A 85 -15.81 -5.15 1.09
C LEU A 85 -15.86 -4.67 -0.37
N VAL A 86 -15.40 -5.49 -1.32
CA VAL A 86 -15.42 -5.16 -2.76
C VAL A 86 -16.85 -4.96 -3.28
N CYS A 87 -17.83 -5.70 -2.75
CA CYS A 87 -19.24 -5.53 -3.09
C CYS A 87 -19.91 -4.33 -2.39
N GLY A 88 -19.17 -3.55 -1.58
CA GLY A 88 -19.70 -2.40 -0.85
C GLY A 88 -20.74 -2.74 0.22
N ARG A 89 -20.75 -3.98 0.73
CA ARG A 89 -21.69 -4.43 1.77
C ARG A 89 -21.26 -4.02 3.17
N ILE A 90 -19.98 -3.68 3.34
CA ILE A 90 -19.38 -3.21 4.58
C ILE A 90 -18.46 -2.03 4.26
N SER A 91 -18.26 -1.14 5.25
CA SER A 91 -17.31 -0.02 5.12
C SER A 91 -15.86 -0.50 5.21
N LYS A 92 -14.92 0.36 4.83
CA LYS A 92 -13.48 0.06 4.98
C LYS A 92 -13.11 -0.08 6.46
N GLU A 93 -13.70 0.75 7.31
CA GLU A 93 -13.51 0.74 8.75
C GLU A 93 -13.99 -0.58 9.37
N ASP A 94 -15.20 -1.04 9.01
CA ASP A 94 -15.75 -2.31 9.50
C ASP A 94 -14.93 -3.51 9.01
N ALA A 95 -14.44 -3.44 7.77
CA ALA A 95 -13.59 -4.47 7.21
C ALA A 95 -12.25 -4.56 7.93
N ASN A 96 -11.67 -3.42 8.29
CA ASN A 96 -10.40 -3.37 9.02
C ASN A 96 -10.55 -3.95 10.45
N ILE A 97 -11.62 -3.60 11.17
CA ILE A 97 -11.91 -4.18 12.49
C ILE A 97 -12.09 -5.70 12.40
N SER A 98 -12.83 -6.15 11.38
CA SER A 98 -13.07 -7.59 11.15
C SER A 98 -11.79 -8.33 10.80
N PHE A 99 -10.91 -7.72 9.99
CA PHE A 99 -9.61 -8.26 9.63
C PHE A 99 -8.74 -8.47 10.88
N GLU A 100 -8.57 -7.44 11.70
CA GLU A 100 -7.80 -7.52 12.95
C GLU A 100 -8.35 -8.60 13.89
N SER A 101 -9.68 -8.72 13.99
CA SER A 101 -10.30 -9.78 14.79
C SER A 101 -9.98 -11.18 14.26
N LEU A 102 -9.97 -11.37 12.94
CA LEU A 102 -9.62 -12.64 12.32
C LEU A 102 -8.16 -13.01 12.55
N ILE A 103 -7.22 -12.07 12.41
CA ILE A 103 -5.80 -12.36 12.65
C ILE A 103 -5.54 -12.74 14.10
N ASN A 104 -6.20 -12.07 15.05
CA ASN A 104 -6.06 -12.41 16.48
C ASN A 104 -6.66 -13.76 16.85
N LEU A 105 -7.73 -14.20 16.15
CA LEU A 105 -8.37 -15.50 16.40
C LEU A 105 -7.58 -16.68 15.81
N PHE A 106 -6.78 -16.41 14.78
CA PHE A 106 -5.93 -17.38 14.11
C PHE A 106 -4.46 -16.96 14.23
N PRO A 107 -3.89 -16.93 15.45
CA PRO A 107 -2.49 -16.57 15.62
C PRO A 107 -1.62 -17.53 14.81
N PRO A 108 -0.52 -17.05 14.21
CA PRO A 108 0.43 -17.94 13.56
C PRO A 108 0.89 -18.97 14.58
N ASP A 109 0.89 -20.25 14.19
CA ASP A 109 1.49 -21.32 14.99
C ASP A 109 2.92 -20.90 15.33
N VAL A 110 3.13 -20.43 16.56
CA VAL A 110 4.45 -20.17 17.07
C VAL A 110 5.09 -21.54 17.20
N MET A 111 5.94 -21.90 16.24
CA MET A 111 6.86 -23.03 16.37
C MET A 111 7.65 -22.81 17.67
N VAL A 112 7.23 -23.48 18.74
CA VAL A 112 7.98 -23.58 19.97
C VAL A 112 9.17 -24.49 19.64
N TYR A 113 10.34 -23.87 19.47
CA TYR A 113 11.63 -24.56 19.35
C TYR A 113 12.02 -25.24 20.67
#